data_AF-E6ZIW7-F1
#
_entry.id   AF-E6ZIW7-F1
#
_cell.length_a   1.000
_cell.length_b   1.000
_cell.length_c   1.000
_cell.angle_alpha   90.00
_cell.angle_beta   90.00
_cell.angle_gamma   90.00
#
_symmetry.space_group_name_H-M   'P 1'
#
loop_
_entity.id
_entity.type
_entity.pdbx_description
1 polymer ?
#
loop_
_entity_poly.entity_id
_entity_poly.type
_entity_poly.pdbx_seq_one_letter_code
_entity_poly.pdbx_strand_id
1 'polypeptide(L)'
;MGLPQSSFLSDGGANSGYHVHGVQEDSPALRAGLEPFFDFILSIGNTRLNKESDLLKDLLKANVEKAVKLEVYNSKTQRDVEASSPAAIAGLIAHDDFIVGADQVLQDSEDFFSLIEANEGKPLKLLVYNTQTDQCREVVVTPNGAWGGEGR
;
A
#
# COMPACT_ATOMS: atom_id res chain seq x y z
N MET A 1 5.14 22.03 -15.79
CA MET A 1 5.97 21.10 -14.99
C MET A 1 5.21 19.80 -14.87
N GLY A 2 5.81 18.69 -15.31
CA GLY A 2 5.14 17.40 -15.46
C GLY A 2 5.19 16.56 -14.18
N LEU A 3 4.18 15.71 -14.01
CA LEU A 3 4.13 14.70 -12.96
C LEU A 3 5.38 13.79 -13.08
N PRO A 4 6.08 13.49 -11.97
CA PRO A 4 7.14 12.48 -11.98
C PRO A 4 6.53 11.12 -12.35
N GLN A 5 7.30 10.35 -13.10
CA GLN A 5 6.87 9.20 -13.90
C GLN A 5 5.85 8.29 -13.21
N SER A 6 4.73 8.01 -13.88
CA SER A 6 3.76 6.99 -13.47
C SER A 6 4.02 5.68 -14.21
N SER A 7 4.30 4.61 -13.48
CA SER A 7 4.48 3.26 -14.04
C SER A 7 3.13 2.55 -14.20
N PHE A 8 2.94 1.83 -15.30
CA PHE A 8 1.75 1.03 -15.54
C PHE A 8 1.95 -0.37 -14.95
N LEU A 9 1.06 -0.80 -14.05
CA LEU A 9 1.06 -2.18 -13.55
C LEU A 9 -0.01 -3.00 -14.29
N SER A 10 0.41 -4.10 -14.91
CA SER A 10 -0.47 -5.11 -15.51
C SER A 10 -0.39 -6.40 -14.71
N ASP A 11 -1.08 -6.47 -13.57
CA ASP A 11 -1.20 -7.71 -12.80
C ASP A 11 -2.29 -8.62 -13.39
N GLY A 12 -2.13 -9.05 -14.65
CA GLY A 12 -2.86 -10.20 -15.22
C GLY A 12 -4.40 -10.16 -15.28
N GLY A 13 -5.10 -9.13 -14.80
CA GLY A 13 -6.56 -9.03 -14.86
C GLY A 13 -7.14 -7.83 -14.10
N ALA A 14 -8.14 -7.16 -14.70
CA ALA A 14 -9.05 -6.13 -14.17
C ALA A 14 -8.47 -4.85 -13.47
N ASN A 15 -7.27 -4.85 -12.91
CA ASN A 15 -6.75 -3.81 -12.02
C ASN A 15 -5.56 -3.01 -12.60
N SER A 16 -5.58 -2.73 -13.90
CA SER A 16 -4.57 -1.89 -14.54
C SER A 16 -4.86 -0.39 -14.33
N GLY A 17 -3.85 0.37 -13.92
CA GLY A 17 -3.93 1.81 -13.68
C GLY A 17 -2.55 2.47 -13.60
N TYR A 18 -2.52 3.79 -13.47
CA TYR A 18 -1.29 4.55 -13.34
C TYR A 18 -0.91 4.72 -11.88
N HIS A 19 0.25 4.20 -11.52
CA HIS A 19 0.76 4.32 -10.15
C HIS A 19 1.37 5.70 -9.90
N VAL A 20 0.95 6.35 -8.81
CA VAL A 20 1.46 7.67 -8.41
C VAL A 20 2.82 7.49 -7.73
N HIS A 21 3.90 7.87 -8.40
CA HIS A 21 5.26 7.74 -7.84
C HIS A 21 5.68 8.96 -7.01
N GLY A 22 5.12 10.13 -7.31
CA GLY A 22 5.50 11.37 -6.65
C GLY A 22 4.46 12.45 -6.84
N VAL A 23 4.26 13.23 -5.78
CA VAL A 23 3.35 14.36 -5.74
C VAL A 23 4.17 15.59 -5.36
N GLN A 24 4.12 16.62 -6.19
CA GLN A 24 4.83 17.88 -5.92
C GLN A 24 4.08 18.71 -4.88
N GLU A 25 4.82 19.41 -4.04
CA GLU A 25 4.28 20.42 -3.12
C GLU A 25 3.50 21.49 -3.91
N ASP A 26 2.41 22.01 -3.33
CA ASP A 26 1.47 22.96 -3.96
C ASP A 26 0.83 22.52 -5.29
N SER A 27 0.94 21.24 -5.66
CA SER A 27 0.38 20.74 -6.92
C SER A 27 -1.13 20.44 -6.83
N PRO A 28 -1.86 20.43 -7.96
CA PRO A 28 -3.24 19.95 -8.00
C PRO A 28 -3.40 18.52 -7.51
N ALA A 29 -2.39 17.67 -7.69
CA ALA A 29 -2.37 16.30 -7.21
C ALA A 29 -2.39 16.25 -5.67
N LEU A 30 -1.58 17.08 -5.00
CA LEU A 30 -1.58 17.21 -3.54
C LEU A 30 -2.93 17.72 -3.03
N ARG A 31 -3.48 18.75 -3.67
CA ARG A 31 -4.78 19.34 -3.31
C ARG A 31 -5.95 18.38 -3.54
N ALA A 32 -5.80 17.42 -4.46
CA ALA A 32 -6.74 16.35 -4.69
C ALA A 32 -6.58 15.18 -3.70
N GLY A 33 -5.57 15.21 -2.83
CA GLY A 33 -5.28 14.17 -1.85
C GLY A 33 -4.58 12.95 -2.42
N LEU A 34 -3.93 13.05 -3.59
CA LEU A 34 -3.17 11.93 -4.13
C LEU A 34 -1.96 11.63 -3.24
N GLU A 35 -1.81 10.37 -2.87
CA GLU A 35 -0.70 9.86 -2.08
C GLU A 35 0.31 9.13 -2.98
N PRO A 36 1.59 9.54 -2.98
CA PRO A 36 2.62 8.77 -3.67
C PRO A 36 2.74 7.37 -3.08
N PHE A 37 3.18 6.42 -3.89
CA PHE A 37 3.34 4.99 -3.60
C PHE A 37 2.05 4.20 -3.35
N PHE A 38 0.99 4.81 -2.82
CA PHE A 38 -0.22 4.09 -2.46
C PHE A 38 -1.34 4.20 -3.49
N ASP A 39 -1.42 5.33 -4.19
CA ASP A 39 -2.51 5.60 -5.13
C ASP A 39 -2.26 5.08 -6.55
N PHE A 40 -3.31 4.50 -7.10
CA PHE A 40 -3.41 4.04 -8.49
C PHE A 40 -4.58 4.75 -9.16
N ILE A 41 -4.28 5.57 -10.17
CA ILE A 41 -5.30 6.25 -10.97
C ILE A 41 -5.87 5.25 -11.97
N LEU A 42 -7.13 4.85 -11.77
CA LEU A 42 -7.83 3.86 -12.58
C LEU A 42 -8.60 4.49 -13.74
N SER A 43 -9.17 5.69 -13.53
CA SER A 43 -9.93 6.38 -14.57
C SER A 43 -9.90 7.89 -14.39
N ILE A 44 -10.10 8.60 -15.51
CA ILE A 44 -10.24 10.06 -15.58
C ILE A 44 -11.54 10.39 -16.32
N GLY A 45 -12.47 11.06 -15.64
CA GLY A 45 -13.83 11.31 -16.13
C GLY A 45 -14.59 10.00 -16.38
N ASN A 46 -14.92 9.74 -17.63
CA ASN A 46 -15.59 8.50 -18.07
C ASN A 46 -14.62 7.53 -18.78
N THR A 47 -13.32 7.82 -18.78
CA THR A 47 -12.32 7.05 -19.53
C THR A 47 -11.48 6.21 -18.58
N ARG A 48 -11.57 4.89 -18.72
CA ARG A 48 -10.76 3.93 -17.94
C ARG A 48 -9.34 3.82 -18.50
N LEU A 49 -8.36 3.82 -17.61
CA LEU A 49 -6.94 3.85 -17.89
C LEU A 49 -6.33 2.45 -17.79
N ASN A 50 -6.75 1.55 -18.67
CA ASN A 50 -6.40 0.13 -18.64
C ASN A 50 -5.29 -0.27 -19.62
N LYS A 51 -4.59 0.70 -20.21
CA LYS A 51 -3.48 0.48 -21.16
C LYS A 51 -2.39 1.51 -20.91
N GLU A 52 -1.14 1.08 -21.00
CA GLU A 52 0.01 1.98 -21.02
C GLU A 52 -0.05 2.85 -22.28
N SER A 53 -0.29 4.14 -22.11
CA SER A 53 -0.40 5.10 -23.21
C SER A 53 -0.18 6.54 -22.73
N ASP A 54 -0.06 7.49 -23.65
CA ASP A 54 -0.08 8.92 -23.31
C ASP A 54 -1.49 9.44 -22.96
N LEU A 55 -2.51 8.57 -22.97
CA LEU A 55 -3.93 8.92 -22.72
C LEU A 55 -4.14 9.73 -21.43
N LEU A 56 -3.58 9.31 -20.30
CA LEU A 56 -3.69 10.08 -19.04
C LEU A 56 -3.12 11.49 -19.23
N LYS A 57 -1.97 11.60 -19.88
CA LYS A 57 -1.26 12.86 -20.12
C LYS A 57 -2.04 13.77 -21.07
N ASP A 58 -2.61 13.22 -22.13
CA ASP A 58 -3.43 13.96 -23.09
C ASP A 58 -4.75 14.42 -22.47
N LEU A 59 -5.41 13.58 -21.68
CA LEU A 59 -6.65 13.93 -20.99
C LEU A 59 -6.42 15.01 -19.92
N LEU A 60 -5.30 14.96 -19.20
CA LEU A 60 -4.91 16.03 -18.28
C LEU A 60 -4.62 17.35 -19.01
N LYS A 61 -3.90 17.30 -20.14
CA LYS A 61 -3.65 18.49 -20.98
C LYS A 61 -4.94 19.09 -21.55
N ALA A 62 -5.86 18.25 -22.02
CA ALA A 62 -7.13 18.67 -22.58
C ALA A 62 -8.09 19.28 -21.53
N ASN A 63 -7.88 18.97 -20.25
CA ASN A 63 -8.66 19.47 -19.12
C ASN A 63 -7.88 20.46 -18.25
N VAL A 64 -6.88 21.15 -18.82
CA VAL A 64 -6.19 22.23 -18.10
C VAL A 64 -7.21 23.29 -17.64
N GLU A 65 -7.08 23.73 -16.39
CA GLU A 65 -8.02 24.67 -15.71
C GLU A 65 -9.46 24.17 -15.52
N LYS A 66 -9.76 22.90 -15.84
CA LYS A 66 -11.06 22.28 -15.62
C LYS A 66 -10.99 21.25 -14.51
N ALA A 67 -12.03 21.20 -13.68
CA ALA A 67 -12.17 20.13 -12.70
C ALA A 67 -12.43 18.81 -13.44
N VAL A 68 -11.59 17.82 -13.19
CA VAL A 68 -11.75 16.46 -13.73
C VAL A 68 -11.88 15.48 -12.57
N LYS A 69 -12.83 14.55 -12.68
CA LYS A 69 -13.02 13.50 -11.69
C LYS A 69 -12.00 12.39 -11.94
N LEU A 70 -11.26 12.00 -10.91
CA LEU A 70 -10.37 10.85 -10.93
C LEU A 70 -10.98 9.73 -10.10
N GLU A 71 -10.88 8.50 -10.60
CA GLU A 71 -11.12 7.30 -9.82
C GLU A 71 -9.77 6.73 -9.41
N VAL A 72 -9.55 6.66 -8.11
CA VAL A 72 -8.27 6.29 -7.52
C VAL A 72 -8.50 5.08 -6.63
N TYR A 73 -7.67 4.07 -6.82
CA TYR A 73 -7.54 2.95 -5.90
C TYR A 73 -6.37 3.22 -4.98
N ASN A 74 -6.63 3.31 -3.68
CA ASN A 74 -5.58 3.48 -2.68
C ASN A 74 -5.24 2.12 -2.09
N SER A 75 -4.01 1.67 -2.30
CA SER A 75 -3.55 0.37 -1.80
C SER A 75 -3.35 0.31 -0.28
N LYS A 76 -3.45 1.44 0.45
CA LYS A 76 -3.50 1.41 1.93
C LYS A 76 -4.72 0.64 2.40
N THR A 77 -5.88 0.77 1.77
CA THR A 77 -7.12 0.13 2.27
C THR A 77 -7.10 -1.40 2.22
N GLN A 78 -6.05 -2.02 1.65
CA GLN A 78 -5.85 -3.47 1.63
C GLN A 78 -4.97 -3.98 2.79
N ARG A 79 -4.34 -3.07 3.57
CA ARG A 79 -3.55 -3.40 4.77
C ARG A 79 -4.26 -2.89 6.02
N ASP A 80 -5.55 -3.18 6.14
CA ASP A 80 -6.27 -2.91 7.38
C ASP A 80 -5.88 -3.96 8.43
N VAL A 81 -5.42 -3.49 9.60
CA VAL A 81 -5.16 -4.38 10.73
C VAL A 81 -6.49 -4.56 11.45
N GLU A 82 -7.16 -5.68 11.22
CA GLU A 82 -8.49 -5.93 11.81
C GLU A 82 -8.48 -5.78 13.33
N ALA A 83 -9.51 -5.11 13.85
CA ALA A 83 -9.71 -4.95 15.28
C ALA A 83 -9.96 -6.33 15.91
N SER A 84 -9.05 -6.77 16.80
CA SER A 84 -8.95 -8.12 17.40
C SER A 84 -8.07 -9.13 16.66
N SER A 85 -7.40 -8.73 15.58
CA SER A 85 -6.36 -9.55 14.97
C SER A 85 -5.14 -9.70 15.88
N PRO A 86 -4.35 -10.77 15.72
CA PRO A 86 -3.04 -10.91 16.37
C PRO A 86 -2.15 -9.68 16.16
N ALA A 87 -2.21 -9.08 14.98
CA ALA A 87 -1.46 -7.87 14.64
C ALA A 87 -1.95 -6.65 15.43
N ALA A 88 -3.26 -6.45 15.58
CA ALA A 88 -3.83 -5.39 16.39
C ALA A 88 -3.45 -5.54 17.87
N ILE A 89 -3.55 -6.76 18.40
CA ILE A 89 -3.19 -7.07 19.79
C ILE A 89 -1.71 -6.83 20.04
N ALA A 90 -0.86 -7.11 19.04
CA ALA A 90 0.57 -6.82 19.08
C ALA A 90 0.89 -5.32 19.01
N GLY A 91 -0.08 -4.46 18.68
CA GLY A 91 0.13 -3.03 18.50
C GLY A 91 0.80 -2.67 17.17
N LEU A 92 0.61 -3.50 16.15
CA LEU A 92 0.94 -3.14 14.77
C LEU A 92 -0.04 -2.10 14.26
N ILE A 93 0.51 -1.00 13.76
CA ILE A 93 -0.23 0.11 13.19
C ILE A 93 -0.27 -0.09 11.68
N ALA A 94 -1.47 -0.31 11.15
CA ALA A 94 -1.71 -0.37 9.73
C ALA A 94 -1.05 0.82 9.01
N HIS A 95 -0.46 0.56 7.84
CA HIS A 95 0.16 1.55 6.95
C HIS A 95 1.47 2.19 7.43
N ASP A 96 1.65 2.40 8.73
CA ASP A 96 2.84 3.07 9.27
C ASP A 96 3.93 2.08 9.73
N ASP A 97 3.55 0.85 10.07
CA ASP A 97 4.49 -0.17 10.51
C ASP A 97 4.96 -1.08 9.37
N PHE A 98 6.27 -1.18 9.23
CA PHE A 98 6.97 -2.05 8.28
C PHE A 98 7.81 -3.06 9.03
N ILE A 99 7.54 -4.35 8.81
CA ILE A 99 8.35 -5.43 9.39
C ILE A 99 9.69 -5.45 8.66
N VAL A 100 10.77 -5.14 9.39
CA VAL A 100 12.14 -5.09 8.87
C VAL A 100 12.96 -6.31 9.28
N GLY A 101 12.46 -7.12 10.21
CA GLY A 101 13.10 -8.36 10.60
C GLY A 101 12.32 -9.14 11.67
N ALA A 102 12.84 -10.31 12.00
CA ALA A 102 12.37 -11.15 13.09
C ALA A 102 13.56 -11.66 13.91
N ASP A 103 13.30 -12.27 15.06
CA ASP A 103 14.34 -12.91 15.88
C ASP A 103 15.06 -14.07 15.14
N GLN A 104 14.37 -14.68 14.17
CA GLN A 104 14.94 -15.67 13.26
C GLN A 104 15.48 -15.00 11.99
N VAL A 105 16.60 -15.50 11.48
CA VAL A 105 17.21 -15.01 10.24
C VAL A 105 16.26 -15.29 9.08
N LEU A 106 15.70 -14.23 8.50
CA LEU A 106 14.91 -14.28 7.28
C LEU A 106 15.86 -14.14 6.10
N GLN A 107 15.90 -15.13 5.21
CA GLN A 107 16.65 -15.02 3.95
C GLN A 107 15.77 -14.41 2.86
N ASP A 108 14.48 -14.79 2.81
CA ASP A 108 13.53 -14.33 1.82
C ASP A 108 12.10 -14.07 2.38
N SER A 109 11.20 -13.53 1.55
CA SER A 109 9.81 -13.29 1.95
C SER A 109 9.01 -14.56 2.24
N GLU A 110 9.37 -15.70 1.63
CA GLU A 110 8.73 -17.01 1.87
C GLU A 110 9.07 -17.59 3.24
N ASP A 111 10.27 -17.33 3.77
CA ASP A 111 10.66 -17.71 5.14
C ASP A 111 9.78 -17.01 6.17
N PHE A 112 9.36 -15.77 5.89
CA PHE A 112 8.53 -15.01 6.81
C PHE A 112 7.15 -15.66 6.99
N PHE A 113 6.50 -16.11 5.92
CA PHE A 113 5.22 -16.82 6.02
C PHE A 113 5.35 -18.13 6.80
N SER A 114 6.37 -18.93 6.44
CA SER A 114 6.67 -20.20 7.10
C SER A 114 6.95 -20.01 8.60
N LEU A 115 7.62 -18.91 8.96
CA LEU A 115 7.88 -18.50 10.34
C LEU A 115 6.58 -18.20 11.10
N ILE A 116 5.64 -17.47 10.50
CA ILE A 116 4.34 -17.18 11.13
C ILE A 116 3.59 -18.48 11.41
N GLU A 117 3.52 -19.40 10.44
CA GLU A 117 2.83 -20.69 10.58
C GLU A 117 3.49 -21.59 11.65
N ALA A 118 4.83 -21.69 11.63
CA ALA A 118 5.58 -22.50 12.60
C ALA A 118 5.47 -21.97 14.05
N ASN A 119 5.12 -20.69 14.20
CA ASN A 119 4.93 -20.02 15.48
C ASN A 119 3.46 -19.78 15.82
N GLU A 120 2.53 -20.52 15.22
CA GLU A 120 1.12 -20.49 15.64
C GLU A 120 0.98 -20.76 17.14
N GLY A 121 0.26 -19.88 17.83
CA GLY A 121 0.04 -19.90 19.28
C GLY A 121 1.26 -19.52 20.13
N LYS A 122 2.38 -19.10 19.51
CA LYS A 122 3.61 -18.73 20.22
C LYS A 122 3.97 -17.26 20.01
N PRO A 123 4.54 -16.59 21.03
CA PRO A 123 5.01 -15.22 20.88
C PRO A 123 6.21 -15.17 19.93
N LEU A 124 6.04 -14.43 18.83
CA LEU A 124 7.06 -14.16 17.83
C LEU A 124 7.48 -12.70 17.91
N LYS A 125 8.77 -12.46 18.09
CA LYS A 125 9.33 -11.13 18.14
C LYS A 125 9.72 -10.65 16.74
N LEU A 126 9.16 -9.51 16.35
CA LEU A 126 9.38 -8.82 15.09
C LEU A 126 10.06 -7.47 15.36
N LEU A 127 10.94 -7.08 14.46
CA LEU A 127 11.48 -5.73 14.40
C LEU A 127 10.66 -4.94 13.39
N VAL A 128 10.08 -3.83 13.84
CA VAL A 128 9.13 -3.03 13.08
C VAL A 128 9.63 -1.60 13.00
N TYR A 129 9.80 -1.10 11.79
CA TYR A 129 10.09 0.31 11.52
C TYR A 129 8.77 1.08 11.33
N ASN A 130 8.62 2.20 12.04
CA ASN A 130 7.46 3.06 11.92
C ASN A 130 7.78 4.33 11.12
N THR A 131 7.01 4.60 10.08
CA THR A 131 7.23 5.76 9.20
C THR A 131 6.83 7.10 9.81
N GLN A 132 5.98 7.13 10.84
CA GLN A 132 5.61 8.38 11.50
C GLN A 132 6.68 8.83 12.48
N THR A 133 7.24 7.88 13.23
CA THR A 133 8.26 8.17 14.25
C THR A 133 9.68 8.04 13.71
N ASP A 134 9.87 7.51 12.51
CA ASP A 134 11.18 7.20 11.91
C ASP A 134 12.05 6.32 12.82
N GLN A 135 11.42 5.37 13.52
CA GLN A 135 12.08 4.56 14.56
C GLN A 135 11.74 3.08 14.43
N CYS A 136 12.72 2.23 14.77
CA CYS A 136 12.52 0.79 14.89
C CYS A 136 12.11 0.43 16.32
N ARG A 137 11.10 -0.42 16.45
CA ARG A 137 10.66 -1.00 17.73
C ARG A 137 10.46 -2.50 17.63
N GLU A 138 10.65 -3.19 18.75
CA GLU A 138 10.36 -4.60 18.86
C GLU A 138 8.87 -4.78 19.17
N VAL A 139 8.20 -5.62 18.38
CA VAL A 139 6.79 -5.97 18.54
C VAL A 139 6.70 -7.48 18.71
N VAL A 140 5.93 -7.93 19.70
CA VAL A 140 5.69 -9.37 19.91
C VAL A 140 4.30 -9.69 19.39
N VAL A 141 4.22 -10.39 18.27
CA VAL A 141 2.97 -10.89 17.70
C VAL A 141 2.79 -12.35 18.08
N THR A 142 1.56 -12.76 18.39
CA THR A 142 1.25 -14.18 18.62
C THR A 142 0.35 -14.66 17.49
N PRO A 143 0.90 -15.24 16.41
CA PRO A 143 0.09 -15.75 15.30
C PRO A 143 -0.97 -16.72 15.80
N ASN A 144 -2.17 -16.63 15.25
CA ASN A 144 -3.27 -17.48 15.65
C ASN A 144 -4.18 -17.68 14.44
N GLY A 145 -4.13 -18.82 13.73
CA GLY A 145 -4.99 -19.08 12.58
C GLY A 145 -6.47 -19.32 12.92
N ALA A 146 -6.82 -19.40 14.21
CA ALA A 146 -8.19 -19.57 14.69
C ALA A 146 -8.85 -18.27 15.17
N TRP A 147 -8.26 -17.10 14.87
CA TRP A 147 -8.72 -15.79 15.35
C TRP A 147 -10.00 -15.26 14.68
N GLY A 148 -10.43 -15.87 13.57
CA GLY A 148 -11.75 -15.63 12.97
C GLY A 148 -11.81 -14.62 11.82
N GLY A 149 -10.69 -14.00 11.42
CA GLY A 149 -10.58 -13.09 10.26
C GLY A 149 -9.78 -13.66 9.06
N GLU A 150 -9.45 -12.82 8.09
CA GLU A 150 -8.60 -13.17 6.92
C GLU A 150 -7.13 -13.40 7.31
N GLY A 151 -6.44 -14.40 6.74
CA GLY A 151 -5.05 -14.74 7.08
C GLY A 151 -4.88 -16.16 7.59
N ARG A 152 -5.45 -17.12 6.85
CA ARG A 152 -5.45 -18.55 7.11
C ARG A 152 -4.65 -19.29 6.05
#